data_AF-A0A8J7A142-F1
#
_entry.id   AF-A0A8J7A142-F1
#
_cell.length_a   1.000
_cell.length_b   1.000
_cell.length_c   1.000
_cell.angle_alpha   90.00
_cell.angle_beta   90.00
_cell.angle_gamma   90.00
#
_symmetry.space_group_name_H-M   'P 1'
#
loop_
_entity.id
_entity.type
_entity.pdbx_description
1 polymer ?
#
loop_
_entity_poly.entity_id
_entity_poly.type
_entity_poly.pdbx_seq_one_letter_code
_entity_poly.pdbx_strand_id
1 'polypeptide(L)' 'MLYKSNQDLPLEIRTRLSEAYQDLYRAAFNSAIHWYGEAPKAHQVALSAIKMQSAMDRNVLV' A
#
# COMPACT_ATOMS: atom_id res chain seq x y z
N MET A 1 -9.78 -6.21 -9.31
CA MET A 1 -9.85 -7.20 -8.22
C MET A 1 -9.35 -6.54 -6.95
N LEU A 2 -10.03 -6.75 -5.82
CA LEU A 2 -9.60 -6.29 -4.49
C LEU A 2 -8.61 -7.29 -3.90
N TYR A 3 -7.60 -6.82 -3.17
CA TYR A 3 -6.68 -7.68 -2.45
C TYR A 3 -7.33 -8.17 -1.15
N LYS A 4 -7.46 -9.49 -0.99
CA LYS A 4 -8.09 -10.09 0.20
C LYS A 4 -7.09 -10.30 1.32
N SER A 5 -5.87 -10.70 0.99
CA SER A 5 -4.75 -10.93 1.91
C SER A 5 -3.46 -10.29 1.37
N ASN A 6 -2.47 -10.11 2.25
CA ASN A 6 -1.13 -9.66 1.86
C ASN A 6 -0.47 -10.64 0.88
N GLN A 7 -0.88 -11.92 0.88
CA GLN A 7 -0.42 -12.92 -0.08
C GLN A 7 -0.90 -12.65 -1.52
N ASP A 8 -2.00 -11.92 -1.69
CA ASP A 8 -2.54 -11.55 -3.01
C ASP A 8 -1.82 -10.34 -3.62
N LEU A 9 -0.99 -9.64 -2.83
CA LEU A 9 -0.25 -8.47 -3.29
C LEU A 9 0.79 -8.85 -4.35
N PRO A 10 1.19 -7.90 -5.23
CA PRO A 10 2.24 -8.13 -6.19
C PRO A 10 3.54 -8.58 -5.50
N LEU A 11 4.25 -9.52 -6.13
CA LEU A 11 5.47 -10.12 -5.55
C LEU A 11 6.50 -9.06 -5.12
N GLU A 12 6.64 -7.98 -5.90
CA GLU A 12 7.54 -6.88 -5.56
C GLU A 12 7.14 -6.19 -4.24
N ILE A 13 5.84 -6.01 -3.98
CA ILE A 13 5.32 -5.40 -2.76
C ILE A 13 5.55 -6.33 -1.57
N ARG A 14 5.31 -7.63 -1.75
CA ARG A 14 5.49 -8.65 -0.70
C ARG A 14 6.94 -8.83 -0.27
N THR A 15 7.87 -8.69 -1.21
CA THR A 15 9.31 -8.91 -0.95
C THR A 15 10.00 -7.66 -0.42
N ARG A 16 9.51 -6.46 -0.76
CA ARG A 16 10.16 -5.19 -0.38
C ARG A 16 9.61 -4.56 0.90
N LEU A 17 8.41 -4.92 1.33
CA LEU A 17 7.73 -4.27 2.45
C LEU A 17 7.56 -5.21 3.63
N SER A 18 7.71 -4.69 4.85
CA SER A 18 7.28 -5.38 6.07
C SER A 18 5.76 -5.57 6.08
N GLU A 19 5.26 -6.52 6.89
CA GLU A 19 3.82 -6.82 6.98
C GLU A 19 2.96 -5.58 7.23
N ALA A 20 3.35 -4.70 8.17
CA ALA A 20 2.62 -3.46 8.44
C ALA A 20 2.45 -2.55 7.20
N TYR A 21 3.48 -2.45 6.36
CA TYR A 21 3.43 -1.68 5.12
C TYR A 21 2.64 -2.40 4.02
N GLN A 22 2.63 -3.73 4.02
CA GLN A 22 1.76 -4.53 3.13
C GLN A 22 0.29 -4.34 3.48
N ASP A 23 -0.06 -4.34 4.77
CA ASP A 23 -1.42 -4.07 5.24
C ASP A 23 -1.88 -2.67 4.87
N LEU A 24 -1.04 -1.65 5.06
CA LEU A 24 -1.32 -0.28 4.63
C LEU A 24 -1.52 -0.20 3.12
N TYR A 25 -0.65 -0.84 2.34
CA TYR A 25 -0.77 -0.88 0.89
C TYR A 25 -2.08 -1.51 0.45
N ARG A 26 -2.44 -2.66 1.02
CA ARG A 26 -3.68 -3.39 0.74
C ARG A 26 -4.90 -2.52 1.03
N ALA A 27 -4.95 -1.89 2.20
CA ALA A 27 -6.06 -1.03 2.60
C ALA A 27 -6.19 0.20 1.68
N ALA A 28 -5.08 0.87 1.39
CA ALA A 28 -5.05 2.04 0.52
C ALA A 28 -5.43 1.70 -0.93
N PHE A 29 -4.94 0.58 -1.46
CA PHE A 29 -5.29 0.10 -2.78
C PHE A 29 -6.78 -0.24 -2.87
N ASN A 30 -7.30 -0.99 -1.90
CA ASN A 30 -8.71 -1.40 -1.89
C ASN A 30 -9.66 -0.20 -1.77
N SER A 31 -9.27 0.81 -1.01
CA SER A 31 -10.00 2.08 -0.96
C SER A 31 -9.91 2.81 -2.31
N ALA A 32 -8.71 2.96 -2.86
CA ALA A 32 -8.51 3.70 -4.10
C ALA A 32 -9.18 3.04 -5.31
N ILE A 33 -9.18 1.72 -5.42
CA ILE A 33 -9.85 1.02 -6.51
C ILE A 33 -11.38 1.16 -6.43
N HIS A 34 -11.93 1.28 -5.21
CA HIS A 34 -13.36 1.53 -5.02
C HIS A 34 -13.77 2.92 -5.54
N TRP A 35 -12.93 3.94 -5.32
CA TRP A 35 -13.22 5.32 -5.74
C TRP A 35 -12.85 5.62 -7.19
N TYR A 36 -11.70 5.16 -7.65
CA TYR A 36 -11.16 5.52 -8.96
C TYR A 36 -11.47 4.49 -10.04
N GLY A 37 -11.76 3.24 -9.70
CA GLY A 37 -12.00 2.16 -10.68
C GLY A 37 -10.76 1.73 -11.48
N GLU A 38 -9.65 2.45 -11.37
CA GLU A 38 -8.43 2.24 -12.15
C GLU A 38 -7.30 1.65 -11.30
N ALA A 39 -6.87 0.43 -11.62
CA ALA A 39 -5.77 -0.24 -10.92
C ALA A 39 -4.45 0.55 -10.92
N PRO A 40 -4.00 1.15 -12.04
CA PRO A 40 -2.76 1.94 -12.04
C PRO A 40 -2.80 3.10 -11.04
N LYS A 41 -3.95 3.78 -10.96
CA LYS A 41 -4.17 4.90 -10.04
C LYS A 41 -4.25 4.43 -8.59
N ALA A 42 -4.91 3.30 -8.35
CA ALA A 42 -4.97 2.69 -7.02
C ALA A 42 -3.57 2.28 -6.50
N HIS A 43 -2.71 1.76 -7.37
CA HIS A 43 -1.31 1.47 -7.02
C HIS A 43 -0.53 2.73 -6.65
N GLN A 44 -0.69 3.82 -7.40
CA GLN A 44 -0.03 5.10 -7.08
C GLN A 44 -0.46 5.65 -5.72
N VAL A 45 -1.75 5.59 -5.41
CA VAL A 45 -2.29 6.01 -4.10
C VAL A 45 -1.71 5.14 -2.98
N ALA A 46 -1.71 3.81 -3.15
CA ALA A 46 -1.17 2.90 -2.16
C ALA A 46 0.35 3.10 -1.91
N LEU A 47 1.13 3.33 -2.97
CA LEU A 47 2.56 3.67 -2.84
C LEU A 47 2.78 5.01 -2.14
N SER A 48 1.92 5.99 -2.39
CA SER A 48 1.99 7.30 -1.73
C SER A 48 1.70 7.18 -0.24
N ALA A 49 0.71 6.36 0.14
CA ALA A 49 0.42 6.07 1.54
C ALA A 49 1.61 5.46 2.28
N ILE A 50 2.30 4.48 1.66
CA ILE A 50 3.54 3.92 2.23
C ILE A 50 4.59 5.01 2.40
N LYS A 51 4.85 5.82 1.37
CA LYS A 51 5.87 6.88 1.44
C LYS A 51 5.60 7.87 2.57
N MET A 52 4.35 8.26 2.77
CA MET A 52 3.94 9.13 3.87
C MET A 52 4.18 8.45 5.23
N GLN A 53 3.75 7.19 5.38
CA GLN A 53 3.96 6.44 6.62
C GLN A 53 5.45 6.25 6.94
N SER A 54 6.28 5.95 5.95
CA SER A 54 7.72 5.80 6.14
C SER A 54 8.41 7.13 6.47
N ALA A 55 7.94 8.24 5.90
CA ALA A 55 8.45 9.56 6.27
C ALA A 55 8.09 9.92 7.71
N MET A 56 6.87 9.58 8.16
CA MET A 56 6.44 9.79 9.55
C MET A 56 7.23 8.90 10.52
N ASP A 57 7.41 7.62 10.20
CA ASP A 57 8.19 6.68 11.02
C ASP A 57 9.64 7.15 11.20
N ARG A 58 10.27 7.62 10.11
CA ARG A 58 11.61 8.23 10.15
C ARG A 58 11.67 9.48 11.03
N ASN A 59 10.59 10.26 11.07
CA ASN A 59 10.51 11.50 11.85
C ASN A 59 10.15 11.27 13.33
N VAL A 60 9.68 10.08 13.71
CA VAL A 60 9.45 9.69 15.10
C VAL A 60 10.74 9.21 15.78
N LEU A 61 11.74 8.82 14.97
CA LEU A 61 13.04 8.32 15.43
C LEU A 61 14.13 9.40 15.53
N VAL A 62 13.81 10.68 15.32
CA VAL A 62 14.75 11.83 15.39
C VAL A 62 14.52 12.70 16.62
#